data_AF-A0A5Q4GFC6-F1
#
_entry.id   AF-A0A5Q4GFC6-F1
#
_cell.length_a   1.000
_cell.length_b   1.000
_cell.length_c   1.000
_cell.angle_alpha   90.00
_cell.angle_beta   90.00
_cell.angle_gamma   90.00
#
_symmetry.space_group_name_H-M   'P 1'
#
loop_
_entity.id
_entity.type
_entity.pdbx_description
1 polymer ?
#
loop_
_entity_poly.entity_id
_entity_poly.type
_entity_poly.pdbx_seq_one_letter_code
_entity_poly.pdbx_strand_id
1 'polypeptide(L)'
;MARIDTGLPNQVVLADAVAAAVGQRRVKVALFATFEFEPDFFELNVLPCLFPDVAWSNMPSVKRVQVGKAVTGIEHLAVIFDQRGLKAANGSAQLDYERIAVAPSRGVFHAKNILLLLENPHEQEAIGEDAAECLVVITTSANLTRNGWHENVEIAQVLEIQAGESNAVRQDLLGQAGLLSSWDRLLPGRFANSPQPALQAIRQFLRHCVERPAYLKHKGRLRPRLYVGQKRFDQFVSDEGRIQPGQCCLEIVSPFFEDTADAQTLSTLLKTLRPVESRIYLPRDDDGAARCSADYFQAVLRLEKEHSILWSCLPEELTRWNRKTGVARHRNVHAKAYRLFQAGRSREEWRDIQIIGSVNLTGAAHAGSKRGNFETAILVDQPCKRRPQWWLSPLKSPPTNFIPHVSEEQAASIACHELVLRFDWQQDRLEYFWKVKSKNPVWARVLANGATLFEYERLVFDRWCPLHSSATLAIRDRLKTSSLVELVVDDDPPQPLLVQEVNMACKPPLLERLTVAEILEYWSLLTPDQRNEFLESKWIALVERAQQGKTDRPPEPAESFFDRFAGGKRTGIFRGKGQAFFEMRDAPGVTVV
;
A
#
# COMPACT_ATOMS: atom_id res chain seq x y z
N MET A 1 -27.90 18.92 17.93
CA MET A 1 -27.54 17.61 18.51
C MET A 1 -26.15 17.72 19.11
N ALA A 2 -26.06 17.77 20.44
CA ALA A 2 -24.77 17.83 21.13
C ALA A 2 -24.00 16.53 20.88
N ARG A 3 -22.91 16.58 20.09
CA ARG A 3 -21.94 15.48 20.09
C ARG A 3 -21.37 15.44 21.50
N ILE A 4 -21.72 14.40 22.26
CA ILE A 4 -20.97 14.04 23.45
C ILE A 4 -19.58 13.73 22.93
N ASP A 5 -18.66 14.65 23.15
CA ASP A 5 -17.27 14.51 22.77
C ASP A 5 -16.67 13.54 23.81
N THR A 6 -16.49 12.26 23.46
CA THR A 6 -16.32 11.13 24.41
C THR A 6 -14.88 10.79 24.81
N GLY A 7 -13.86 11.49 24.30
CA GLY A 7 -12.45 11.11 24.51
C GLY A 7 -11.89 10.20 23.42
N LEU A 8 -12.77 9.70 22.55
CA LEU A 8 -12.44 8.68 21.56
C LEU A 8 -11.71 9.26 20.35
N PRO A 9 -10.94 8.42 19.62
CA PRO A 9 -10.33 8.79 18.35
C PRO A 9 -11.38 9.27 17.33
N ASN A 10 -10.96 10.16 16.43
CA ASN A 10 -11.80 10.58 15.31
C ASN A 10 -12.08 9.39 14.40
N GLN A 11 -13.36 9.12 14.13
CA GLN A 11 -13.80 8.09 13.18
C GLN A 11 -13.85 8.70 11.78
N VAL A 12 -12.96 8.27 10.91
CA VAL A 12 -12.89 8.70 9.49
C VAL A 12 -12.68 7.47 8.61
N VAL A 13 -13.13 7.54 7.36
CA VAL A 13 -12.79 6.52 6.35
C VAL A 13 -11.33 6.76 5.93
N LEU A 14 -10.55 5.69 5.82
CA LEU A 14 -9.12 5.81 5.48
C LEU A 14 -8.91 6.48 4.11
N ALA A 15 -9.74 6.15 3.12
CA ALA A 15 -9.78 6.79 1.81
C ALA A 15 -9.94 8.32 1.93
N ASP A 16 -10.92 8.77 2.72
CA ASP A 16 -11.15 10.21 2.95
C ASP A 16 -9.97 10.87 3.65
N ALA A 17 -9.30 10.18 4.58
CA ALA A 17 -8.12 10.70 5.25
C ALA A 17 -6.94 10.88 4.29
N VAL A 18 -6.73 9.95 3.35
CA VAL A 18 -5.71 10.08 2.30
C VAL A 18 -6.09 11.21 1.33
N ALA A 19 -7.32 11.23 0.84
CA ALA A 19 -7.82 12.27 -0.06
C ALA A 19 -7.71 13.67 0.56
N ALA A 20 -8.06 13.82 1.84
CA ALA A 20 -7.91 15.07 2.58
C ALA A 20 -6.43 15.45 2.78
N ALA A 21 -5.55 14.47 3.01
CA ALA A 21 -4.11 14.71 3.12
C ALA A 21 -3.47 15.08 1.78
N VAL A 22 -4.06 14.71 0.65
CA VAL A 22 -3.65 15.22 -0.68
C VAL A 22 -4.23 16.62 -0.90
N GLY A 23 -5.53 16.81 -0.67
CA GLY A 23 -6.21 18.09 -0.91
C GLY A 23 -6.12 18.51 -2.38
N GLN A 24 -5.87 19.78 -2.64
CA GLN A 24 -5.77 20.35 -4.00
C GLN A 24 -4.34 20.28 -4.60
N ARG A 25 -3.45 19.49 -4.01
CA ARG A 25 -2.04 19.42 -4.41
C ARG A 25 -1.81 18.32 -5.42
N ARG A 26 -0.82 18.49 -6.30
CA ARG A 26 -0.40 17.43 -7.22
C ARG A 26 0.46 16.42 -6.46
N VAL A 27 0.18 15.13 -6.66
CA VAL A 27 1.04 14.05 -6.18
C VAL A 27 2.20 13.87 -7.15
N LYS A 28 3.41 14.23 -6.73
CA LYS A 28 4.64 14.08 -7.51
C LYS A 28 5.21 12.68 -7.39
N VAL A 29 5.31 12.18 -6.16
CA VAL A 29 5.78 10.83 -5.84
C VAL A 29 4.82 10.17 -4.86
N ALA A 30 4.50 8.90 -5.09
CA ALA A 30 3.72 8.09 -4.17
C ALA A 30 4.39 6.73 -3.95
N LEU A 31 4.63 6.42 -2.68
CA LEU A 31 5.24 5.17 -2.27
C LEU A 31 4.42 4.52 -1.16
N PHE A 32 3.96 3.31 -1.41
CA PHE A 32 3.19 2.53 -0.46
C PHE A 32 4.02 1.34 0.05
N ALA A 33 3.82 0.99 1.31
CA ALA A 33 4.35 -0.23 1.91
C ALA A 33 3.22 -1.01 2.57
N THR A 34 3.18 -2.33 2.40
CA THR A 34 2.15 -3.20 3.00
C THR A 34 2.69 -4.60 3.29
N PHE A 35 2.04 -5.35 4.17
CA PHE A 35 2.25 -6.80 4.28
C PHE A 35 1.45 -7.50 3.18
N GLU A 36 0.12 -7.50 3.35
CA GLU A 36 -0.78 -8.11 2.39
C GLU A 36 -1.09 -7.12 1.26
N PHE A 37 -1.10 -7.62 0.03
CA PHE A 37 -1.34 -6.80 -1.14
C PHE A 37 -2.37 -7.44 -2.08
N GLU A 38 -3.47 -6.71 -2.32
CA GLU A 38 -4.47 -7.01 -3.34
C GLU A 38 -4.35 -5.99 -4.48
N PRO A 39 -3.68 -6.32 -5.59
CA PRO A 39 -3.37 -5.34 -6.63
C PRO A 39 -4.61 -4.73 -7.29
N ASP A 40 -5.63 -5.55 -7.58
CA ASP A 40 -6.89 -5.09 -8.17
C ASP A 40 -7.63 -4.09 -7.25
N PHE A 41 -7.67 -4.40 -5.95
CA PHE A 41 -8.25 -3.51 -4.95
C PHE A 41 -7.49 -2.18 -4.87
N PHE A 42 -6.16 -2.23 -4.84
CA PHE A 42 -5.30 -1.06 -4.80
C PHE A 42 -5.55 -0.11 -5.98
N GLU A 43 -5.59 -0.65 -7.21
CA GLU A 43 -5.85 0.16 -8.40
C GLU A 43 -7.23 0.81 -8.41
N LEU A 44 -8.25 0.11 -7.94
CA LEU A 44 -9.64 0.55 -8.04
C LEU A 44 -10.14 1.34 -6.83
N ASN A 45 -9.46 1.28 -5.69
CA ASN A 45 -9.96 1.88 -4.44
C ASN A 45 -8.92 2.74 -3.71
N VAL A 46 -7.63 2.44 -3.85
CA VAL A 46 -6.57 3.21 -3.16
C VAL A 46 -5.99 4.29 -4.07
N LEU A 47 -5.53 3.95 -5.28
CA LEU A 47 -5.00 4.94 -6.23
C LEU A 47 -5.96 6.10 -6.54
N PRO A 48 -7.28 5.88 -6.69
CA PRO A 48 -8.24 6.98 -6.88
C PRO A 48 -8.19 8.04 -5.78
N CYS A 49 -7.81 7.68 -4.55
CA CYS A 49 -7.71 8.62 -3.43
C CYS A 49 -6.60 9.67 -3.62
N LEU A 50 -5.68 9.44 -4.55
CA LEU A 50 -4.61 10.39 -4.89
C LEU A 50 -5.10 11.53 -5.78
N PHE A 51 -6.32 11.46 -6.31
CA PHE A 51 -6.91 12.48 -7.18
C PHE A 51 -8.33 12.83 -6.69
N PRO A 52 -8.44 13.59 -5.58
CA PRO A 52 -9.73 13.83 -4.92
C PRO A 52 -10.73 14.62 -5.77
N ASP A 53 -10.27 15.38 -6.77
CA ASP A 53 -11.13 16.20 -7.64
C ASP A 53 -11.68 15.44 -8.86
N VAL A 54 -11.37 14.15 -8.99
CA VAL A 54 -11.83 13.33 -10.11
C VAL A 54 -13.06 12.52 -9.72
N ALA A 55 -14.15 12.69 -10.48
CA ALA A 55 -15.29 11.80 -10.42
C ALA A 55 -15.01 10.52 -11.21
N TRP A 56 -15.00 9.39 -10.50
CA TRP A 56 -14.69 8.09 -11.08
C TRP A 56 -15.96 7.37 -11.54
N SER A 57 -15.86 6.61 -12.64
CA SER A 57 -16.93 5.69 -13.05
C SER A 57 -17.17 4.62 -11.99
N ASN A 58 -18.43 4.20 -11.84
CA ASN A 58 -18.80 3.06 -11.01
C ASN A 58 -18.50 1.71 -11.68
N MET A 59 -18.19 1.71 -12.98
CA MET A 59 -17.82 0.50 -13.73
C MET A 59 -16.32 0.23 -13.57
N PRO A 60 -15.90 -0.90 -12.97
CA PRO A 60 -14.48 -1.15 -12.65
C PRO A 60 -13.52 -1.08 -13.85
N SER A 61 -13.95 -1.55 -15.02
CA SER A 61 -13.15 -1.52 -16.25
C SER A 61 -12.90 -0.09 -16.74
N VAL A 62 -13.94 0.75 -16.75
CA VAL A 62 -13.84 2.17 -17.14
C VAL A 62 -13.04 2.94 -16.11
N LYS A 63 -13.32 2.71 -14.82
CA LYS A 63 -12.56 3.30 -13.71
C LYS A 63 -11.07 3.00 -13.84
N ARG A 64 -10.69 1.76 -14.14
CA ARG A 64 -9.28 1.38 -14.33
C ARG A 64 -8.61 2.21 -15.44
N VAL A 65 -9.28 2.39 -16.58
CA VAL A 65 -8.75 3.21 -17.68
C VAL A 65 -8.57 4.67 -17.24
N GLN A 66 -9.55 5.23 -16.52
CA GLN A 66 -9.47 6.59 -15.98
C GLN A 66 -8.31 6.74 -14.99
N VAL A 67 -8.16 5.80 -14.05
CA VAL A 67 -7.08 5.80 -13.07
C VAL A 67 -5.73 5.65 -13.77
N GLY A 68 -5.62 4.75 -14.75
CA GLY A 68 -4.41 4.59 -15.55
C GLY A 68 -3.98 5.89 -16.23
N LYS A 69 -4.93 6.67 -16.76
CA LYS A 69 -4.65 8.00 -17.31
C LYS A 69 -4.17 8.98 -16.24
N ALA A 70 -4.83 9.03 -15.09
CA ALA A 70 -4.45 9.95 -14.00
C ALA A 70 -3.05 9.64 -13.42
N VAL A 71 -2.73 8.35 -13.28
CA VAL A 71 -1.42 7.88 -12.77
C VAL A 71 -0.25 8.33 -13.65
N THR A 72 -0.46 8.54 -14.96
CA THR A 72 0.60 9.08 -15.84
C THR A 72 1.12 10.47 -15.44
N GLY A 73 0.35 11.21 -14.62
CA GLY A 73 0.77 12.50 -14.07
C GLY A 73 1.64 12.41 -12.81
N ILE A 74 1.85 11.22 -12.26
CA ILE A 74 2.73 10.96 -11.11
C ILE A 74 4.10 10.55 -11.64
N GLU A 75 5.17 11.22 -11.22
CA GLU A 75 6.52 10.96 -11.72
C GLU A 75 7.03 9.59 -11.29
N HIS A 76 6.80 9.24 -10.02
CA HIS A 76 7.21 7.95 -9.45
C HIS A 76 6.11 7.38 -8.57
N LEU A 77 5.60 6.19 -8.92
CA LEU A 77 4.60 5.45 -8.16
C LEU A 77 5.08 4.03 -7.90
N ALA A 78 5.11 3.63 -6.63
CA ALA A 78 5.62 2.32 -6.23
C ALA A 78 4.87 1.71 -5.04
N VAL A 79 4.79 0.38 -5.01
CA VAL A 79 4.28 -0.41 -3.88
C VAL A 79 5.33 -1.44 -3.47
N ILE A 80 5.77 -1.37 -2.22
CA ILE A 80 6.63 -2.36 -1.57
C ILE A 80 5.76 -3.30 -0.76
N PHE A 81 5.86 -4.60 -0.98
CA PHE A 81 5.03 -5.58 -0.27
C PHE A 81 5.80 -6.86 0.06
N ASP A 82 5.37 -7.59 1.10
CA ASP A 82 5.93 -8.90 1.37
C ASP A 82 5.47 -9.90 0.30
N GLN A 83 6.40 -10.61 -0.33
CA GLN A 83 6.09 -11.62 -1.33
C GLN A 83 5.09 -12.68 -0.83
N ARG A 84 5.14 -13.02 0.47
CA ARG A 84 4.26 -14.00 1.12
C ARG A 84 2.86 -13.45 1.40
N GLY A 85 2.71 -12.13 1.41
CA GLY A 85 1.43 -11.43 1.62
C GLY A 85 0.63 -11.18 0.34
N LEU A 86 1.10 -11.62 -0.83
CA LEU A 86 0.40 -11.40 -2.09
C LEU A 86 -0.94 -12.16 -2.14
N LYS A 87 -2.04 -11.45 -2.34
CA LYS A 87 -3.40 -12.02 -2.46
C LYS A 87 -3.84 -12.06 -3.92
N ALA A 88 -3.79 -13.26 -4.50
CA ALA A 88 -4.09 -13.53 -5.91
C ALA A 88 -5.59 -13.65 -6.26
N ALA A 89 -6.48 -13.73 -5.26
CA ALA A 89 -7.86 -14.19 -5.46
C ALA A 89 -8.79 -13.21 -6.21
N ASN A 90 -8.50 -11.90 -6.19
CA ASN A 90 -9.45 -10.86 -6.61
C ASN A 90 -9.06 -10.12 -7.91
N GLY A 91 -7.97 -10.52 -8.57
CA GLY A 91 -7.49 -9.88 -9.80
C GLY A 91 -5.99 -9.57 -9.75
N SER A 92 -5.49 -8.94 -10.82
CA SER A 92 -4.06 -8.65 -10.99
C SER A 92 -3.82 -7.19 -11.36
N ALA A 93 -2.59 -6.73 -11.17
CA ALA A 93 -2.18 -5.40 -11.56
C ALA A 93 -2.14 -5.25 -13.08
N GLN A 94 -2.62 -4.11 -13.56
CA GLN A 94 -2.76 -3.72 -14.95
C GLN A 94 -2.24 -2.30 -15.21
N LEU A 95 -2.10 -1.47 -14.17
CA LEU A 95 -1.66 -0.08 -14.29
C LEU A 95 -0.14 0.08 -14.16
N ASP A 96 0.35 1.22 -14.65
CA ASP A 96 1.78 1.55 -14.66
C ASP A 96 2.23 2.05 -13.29
N TYR A 97 2.76 1.13 -12.49
CA TYR A 97 3.48 1.42 -11.26
C TYR A 97 4.45 0.31 -10.88
N GLU A 98 5.48 0.68 -10.12
CA GLU A 98 6.49 -0.26 -9.65
C GLU A 98 5.92 -1.17 -8.56
N ARG A 99 6.02 -2.48 -8.77
CA ARG A 99 5.60 -3.53 -7.82
C ARG A 99 6.85 -4.21 -7.28
N ILE A 100 7.19 -3.90 -6.04
CA ILE A 100 8.45 -4.30 -5.41
C ILE A 100 8.14 -5.35 -4.35
N ALA A 101 8.26 -6.62 -4.73
CA ALA A 101 8.18 -7.73 -3.79
C ALA A 101 9.48 -7.77 -2.95
N VAL A 102 9.34 -7.80 -1.63
CA VAL A 102 10.44 -8.01 -0.68
C VAL A 102 10.21 -9.27 0.13
N ALA A 103 11.30 -9.86 0.59
CA ALA A 103 11.27 -11.07 1.41
C ALA A 103 12.41 -10.98 2.44
N PRO A 104 12.13 -10.47 3.65
CA PRO A 104 13.12 -10.46 4.72
C PRO A 104 13.60 -11.88 5.03
N SER A 105 14.89 -12.03 5.32
CA SER A 105 15.48 -13.33 5.69
C SER A 105 15.00 -13.86 7.04
N ARG A 106 14.39 -13.01 7.85
CA ARG A 106 13.78 -13.33 9.15
C ARG A 106 12.45 -12.60 9.28
N GLY A 107 11.45 -13.27 9.86
CA GLY A 107 10.10 -12.72 9.98
C GLY A 107 9.48 -12.37 8.63
N VAL A 108 8.50 -11.47 8.68
CA VAL A 108 7.82 -10.90 7.50
C VAL A 108 8.04 -9.39 7.41
N PHE A 109 7.87 -8.83 6.22
CA PHE A 109 7.76 -7.41 5.97
C PHE A 109 6.34 -6.95 6.29
N HIS A 110 6.18 -6.33 7.46
CA HIS A 110 4.87 -6.00 7.99
C HIS A 110 4.57 -4.49 8.04
N ALA A 111 5.48 -3.68 7.48
CA ALA A 111 5.36 -2.24 7.37
C ALA A 111 4.12 -1.80 6.60
N LYS A 112 3.54 -0.69 7.03
CA LYS A 112 2.28 -0.13 6.51
C LYS A 112 2.36 1.38 6.49
N ASN A 113 2.96 1.88 5.41
CA ASN A 113 3.22 3.30 5.22
C ASN A 113 2.73 3.78 3.87
N ILE A 114 2.33 5.04 3.82
CA ILE A 114 2.10 5.79 2.59
C ILE A 114 2.97 7.04 2.67
N LEU A 115 3.88 7.21 1.73
CA LEU A 115 4.72 8.40 1.60
C LEU A 115 4.31 9.12 0.30
N LEU A 116 3.80 10.34 0.43
CA LEU A 116 3.38 11.16 -0.70
C LEU A 116 4.22 12.44 -0.72
N LEU A 117 5.05 12.62 -1.74
CA LEU A 117 5.66 13.90 -2.02
C LEU A 117 4.66 14.69 -2.88
N LEU A 118 4.17 15.78 -2.33
CA LEU A 118 3.18 16.64 -2.95
C LEU A 118 3.83 17.95 -3.33
N GLU A 119 3.32 18.55 -4.39
CA GLU A 119 3.66 19.91 -4.80
C GLU A 119 2.39 20.77 -4.89
N ASN A 120 2.52 22.03 -4.51
CA ASN A 120 1.48 23.02 -4.66
C ASN A 120 1.77 23.92 -5.86
N PRO A 121 1.19 23.64 -7.05
CA PRO A 121 1.50 24.42 -8.25
C PRO A 121 1.13 25.89 -8.12
N HIS A 122 0.13 26.24 -7.28
CA HIS A 122 -0.27 27.62 -7.07
C HIS A 122 0.67 28.43 -6.16
N GLU A 123 1.47 27.78 -5.31
CA GLU A 123 2.43 28.45 -4.42
C GLU A 123 3.83 28.58 -5.04
N GLN A 124 4.15 27.77 -6.06
CA GLN A 124 5.41 27.86 -6.81
C GLN A 124 5.58 29.22 -7.49
N GLU A 125 4.49 29.79 -8.03
CA GLU A 125 4.52 31.10 -8.68
C GLU A 125 4.79 32.26 -7.70
N ALA A 126 4.55 32.07 -6.40
CA ALA A 126 4.62 33.12 -5.39
C ALA A 126 5.88 33.07 -4.51
N ILE A 127 6.47 31.90 -4.26
CA ILE A 127 7.50 31.70 -3.22
C ILE A 127 8.79 31.04 -3.77
N GLY A 128 8.83 30.69 -5.07
CA GLY A 128 9.96 30.01 -5.73
C GLY A 128 9.83 28.48 -5.71
N GLU A 129 10.63 27.80 -6.55
CA GLU A 129 10.48 26.37 -6.87
C GLU A 129 10.53 25.43 -5.65
N ASP A 130 11.37 25.72 -4.64
CA ASP A 130 11.61 24.83 -3.49
C ASP A 130 10.56 24.94 -2.37
N ALA A 131 9.79 26.03 -2.31
CA ALA A 131 8.91 26.34 -1.18
C ALA A 131 7.52 25.69 -1.26
N ALA A 132 7.21 24.98 -2.36
CA ALA A 132 5.89 24.43 -2.62
C ALA A 132 5.78 22.91 -2.42
N GLU A 133 6.86 22.24 -2.02
CA GLU A 133 6.84 20.80 -1.78
C GLU A 133 6.58 20.46 -0.30
N CYS A 134 5.82 19.38 -0.07
CA CYS A 134 5.65 18.81 1.25
C CYS A 134 5.62 17.28 1.18
N LEU A 135 6.10 16.61 2.24
CA LEU A 135 6.02 15.16 2.37
C LEU A 135 4.92 14.81 3.37
N VAL A 136 3.91 14.08 2.89
CA VAL A 136 2.91 13.43 3.75
C VAL A 136 3.37 12.01 4.06
N VAL A 137 3.43 11.69 5.35
CA VAL A 137 3.76 10.37 5.90
C VAL A 137 2.54 9.83 6.64
N ILE A 138 1.94 8.79 6.09
CA ILE A 138 0.82 8.08 6.73
C ILE A 138 1.35 6.76 7.26
N THR A 139 1.17 6.51 8.55
CA THR A 139 1.47 5.22 9.18
C THR A 139 0.16 4.62 9.68
N THR A 140 -0.12 3.38 9.29
CA THR A 140 -1.42 2.74 9.54
C THR A 140 -1.28 1.28 9.96
N SER A 141 -2.34 0.70 10.52
CA SER A 141 -2.49 -0.73 10.76
C SER A 141 -3.11 -1.50 9.57
N ALA A 142 -3.63 -0.79 8.57
CA ALA A 142 -4.30 -1.36 7.40
C ALA A 142 -3.32 -1.92 6.36
N ASN A 143 -3.58 -3.13 5.88
CA ASN A 143 -2.98 -3.64 4.63
C ASN A 143 -3.66 -2.99 3.41
N LEU A 144 -3.01 -3.03 2.24
CA LEU A 144 -3.62 -2.65 0.95
C LEU A 144 -4.57 -3.75 0.43
N THR A 145 -5.62 -4.01 1.20
CA THR A 145 -6.65 -5.02 0.93
C THR A 145 -8.04 -4.44 1.21
N ARG A 146 -9.07 -5.09 0.67
CA ARG A 146 -10.46 -4.74 0.97
C ARG A 146 -10.74 -4.71 2.47
N ASN A 147 -10.27 -5.73 3.18
CA ASN A 147 -10.49 -5.85 4.63
C ASN A 147 -9.88 -4.66 5.38
N GLY A 148 -8.64 -4.28 5.05
CA GLY A 148 -7.95 -3.17 5.70
C GLY A 148 -8.61 -1.82 5.46
N TRP A 149 -9.13 -1.55 4.26
CA TRP A 149 -9.63 -0.22 3.92
C TRP A 149 -11.14 -0.04 4.14
N HIS A 150 -11.93 -1.11 3.99
CA HIS A 150 -13.39 -1.02 4.00
C HIS A 150 -14.04 -1.73 5.19
N GLU A 151 -13.47 -2.82 5.70
CA GLU A 151 -14.22 -3.73 6.59
C GLU A 151 -13.76 -3.64 8.05
N ASN A 152 -12.45 -3.55 8.29
CA ASN A 152 -11.88 -3.54 9.62
C ASN A 152 -11.91 -2.15 10.28
N VAL A 153 -11.95 -2.14 11.61
CA VAL A 153 -11.56 -0.98 12.41
C VAL A 153 -10.04 -0.94 12.46
N GLU A 154 -9.47 -0.03 11.70
CA GLU A 154 -8.04 0.25 11.64
C GLU A 154 -7.73 1.58 12.32
N ILE A 155 -6.44 1.88 12.46
CA ILE A 155 -5.95 3.15 12.95
C ILE A 155 -4.88 3.69 12.00
N ALA A 156 -4.82 5.01 11.87
CA ALA A 156 -3.84 5.70 11.05
C ALA A 156 -3.42 7.01 11.69
N GLN A 157 -2.18 7.40 11.46
CA GLN A 157 -1.65 8.71 11.80
C GLN A 157 -1.08 9.34 10.53
N VAL A 158 -1.52 10.56 10.25
CA VAL A 158 -1.01 11.40 9.17
C VAL A 158 -0.05 12.42 9.78
N LEU A 159 1.15 12.52 9.22
CA LEU A 159 2.14 13.53 9.52
C LEU A 159 2.49 14.25 8.22
N GLU A 160 2.46 15.57 8.24
CA GLU A 160 2.88 16.39 7.11
C GLU A 160 4.20 17.08 7.49
N ILE A 161 5.15 17.09 6.55
CA ILE A 161 6.46 17.70 6.71
C ILE A 161 6.63 18.72 5.61
N GLN A 162 6.62 20.00 5.97
CA GLN A 162 6.79 21.09 5.00
C GLN A 162 8.26 21.28 4.63
N ALA A 163 8.51 21.81 3.42
CA ALA A 163 9.81 22.40 3.11
C ALA A 163 10.17 23.50 4.14
N GLY A 164 11.44 23.56 4.54
CA GLY A 164 11.95 24.43 5.61
C GLY A 164 11.61 23.96 7.03
N GLU A 165 10.80 22.92 7.21
CA GLU A 165 10.41 22.47 8.55
C GLU A 165 11.55 21.71 9.25
N SER A 166 11.76 22.01 10.53
CA SER A 166 12.58 21.20 11.41
C SER A 166 11.79 20.02 11.96
N ASN A 167 12.08 18.79 11.49
CA ASN A 167 11.29 17.60 11.83
C ASN A 167 12.16 16.38 12.21
N ALA A 168 11.84 15.71 13.33
CA ALA A 168 12.65 14.60 13.85
C ALA A 168 12.51 13.32 13.02
N VAL A 169 11.37 13.12 12.34
CA VAL A 169 11.11 11.97 11.47
C VAL A 169 12.07 11.95 10.28
N ARG A 170 12.63 13.10 9.88
CA ARG A 170 13.70 13.19 8.87
C ARG A 170 14.82 12.19 9.14
N GLN A 171 15.30 12.09 10.38
CA GLN A 171 16.39 11.18 10.74
C GLN A 171 15.93 9.72 10.76
N ASP A 172 14.69 9.46 11.18
CA ASP A 172 14.12 8.11 11.19
C ASP A 172 13.83 7.60 9.77
N LEU A 173 13.65 8.49 8.78
CA LEU A 173 13.53 8.15 7.36
C LEU A 173 14.90 8.00 6.68
N LEU A 174 15.80 9.00 6.83
CA LEU A 174 17.08 9.08 6.11
C LEU A 174 18.25 8.34 6.77
N GLY A 175 18.19 8.09 8.08
CA GLY A 175 19.32 7.54 8.83
C GLY A 175 19.81 6.20 8.27
N GLN A 176 21.03 5.80 8.62
CA GLN A 176 21.56 4.49 8.19
C GLN A 176 20.67 3.32 8.63
N ALA A 177 20.08 3.43 9.83
CA ALA A 177 19.07 2.50 10.34
C ALA A 177 17.62 2.99 10.12
N GLY A 178 17.42 4.01 9.29
CA GLY A 178 16.12 4.59 8.99
C GLY A 178 15.31 3.77 7.98
N LEU A 179 14.07 4.20 7.73
CA LEU A 179 13.12 3.48 6.87
C LEU A 179 13.66 3.29 5.45
N LEU A 180 14.06 4.37 4.78
CA LEU A 180 14.44 4.33 3.37
C LEU A 180 15.71 3.49 3.16
N SER A 181 16.66 3.57 4.11
CA SER A 181 17.87 2.74 4.09
C SER A 181 17.56 1.27 4.37
N SER A 182 16.55 0.99 5.19
CA SER A 182 16.11 -0.37 5.47
C SER A 182 15.42 -1.00 4.27
N TRP A 183 14.60 -0.24 3.55
CA TRP A 183 13.98 -0.70 2.32
C TRP A 183 15.02 -1.04 1.25
N ASP A 184 16.02 -0.18 1.00
CA ASP A 184 17.13 -0.49 0.06
C ASP A 184 17.76 -1.87 0.33
N ARG A 185 18.01 -2.20 1.60
CA ARG A 185 18.62 -3.48 2.00
C ARG A 185 17.74 -4.70 1.75
N LEU A 186 16.43 -4.50 1.63
CA LEU A 186 15.46 -5.55 1.34
C LEU A 186 15.25 -5.75 -0.16
N LEU A 187 15.69 -4.79 -1.00
CA LEU A 187 15.45 -4.87 -2.44
C LEU A 187 16.31 -5.96 -3.10
N PRO A 188 15.75 -6.77 -4.02
CA PRO A 188 16.47 -7.85 -4.68
C PRO A 188 17.45 -7.36 -5.77
N GLY A 189 18.59 -8.05 -5.89
CA GLY A 189 19.47 -8.12 -7.07
C GLY A 189 19.86 -6.79 -7.74
N ARG A 190 19.00 -6.26 -8.64
CA ARG A 190 19.27 -5.05 -9.44
C ARG A 190 19.12 -3.77 -8.64
N PHE A 191 18.19 -3.74 -7.70
CA PHE A 191 17.92 -2.56 -6.90
C PHE A 191 19.00 -2.29 -5.85
N ALA A 192 19.78 -3.32 -5.47
CA ALA A 192 20.92 -3.14 -4.60
C ALA A 192 21.96 -2.16 -5.18
N ASN A 193 22.02 -2.05 -6.52
CA ASN A 193 23.00 -1.23 -7.25
C ASN A 193 22.39 -0.08 -8.06
N SER A 194 21.06 0.11 -8.03
CA SER A 194 20.39 1.23 -8.70
C SER A 194 19.31 1.79 -7.77
N PRO A 195 19.41 3.07 -7.36
CA PRO A 195 18.45 3.67 -6.45
C PRO A 195 17.05 3.68 -7.07
N GLN A 196 16.03 3.32 -6.29
CA GLN A 196 14.64 3.46 -6.73
C GLN A 196 14.31 4.94 -6.91
N PRO A 197 13.75 5.37 -8.05
CA PRO A 197 13.44 6.77 -8.30
C PRO A 197 12.54 7.40 -7.22
N ALA A 198 11.48 6.67 -6.82
CA ALA A 198 10.58 7.11 -5.75
C ALA A 198 11.32 7.34 -4.40
N LEU A 199 12.19 6.39 -4.01
CA LEU A 199 12.99 6.53 -2.78
C LEU A 199 13.99 7.68 -2.89
N GLN A 200 14.58 7.87 -4.07
CA GLN A 200 15.57 8.91 -4.31
C GLN A 200 14.97 10.31 -4.25
N ALA A 201 13.81 10.53 -4.86
CA ALA A 201 13.10 11.81 -4.81
C ALA A 201 12.72 12.18 -3.36
N ILE A 202 12.18 11.23 -2.59
CA ILE A 202 11.88 11.45 -1.16
C ILE A 202 13.16 11.74 -0.37
N ARG A 203 14.28 11.04 -0.68
CA ARG A 203 15.58 11.33 -0.04
C ARG A 203 16.08 12.73 -0.35
N GLN A 204 15.93 13.18 -1.59
CA GLN A 204 16.36 14.51 -2.02
C GLN A 204 15.59 15.58 -1.26
N PHE A 205 14.25 15.51 -1.24
CA PHE A 205 13.40 16.41 -0.46
C PHE A 205 13.83 16.45 1.01
N LEU A 206 13.96 15.28 1.66
CA LEU A 206 14.34 15.23 3.08
C LEU A 206 15.76 15.78 3.33
N ARG A 207 16.70 15.59 2.40
CA ARG A 207 18.09 16.03 2.58
C ARG A 207 18.24 17.52 2.44
N HIS A 208 17.58 18.10 1.43
CA HIS A 208 17.80 19.47 0.99
C HIS A 208 16.73 20.44 1.50
N CYS A 209 15.50 19.97 1.70
CA CYS A 209 14.36 20.83 2.03
C CYS A 209 13.91 20.70 3.48
N VAL A 210 14.35 19.68 4.24
CA VAL A 210 13.89 19.46 5.63
C VAL A 210 15.07 19.61 6.59
N GLU A 211 14.87 20.37 7.67
CA GLU A 211 15.89 20.60 8.67
C GLU A 211 15.92 19.49 9.74
N ARG A 212 17.11 19.21 10.25
CA ARG A 212 17.26 18.33 11.43
C ARG A 212 17.03 19.16 12.71
N PRO A 213 16.16 18.72 13.62
CA PRO A 213 15.97 19.44 14.87
C PRO A 213 17.18 19.27 15.80
N ALA A 214 17.55 20.36 16.49
CA ALA A 214 18.56 20.34 17.55
C ALA A 214 18.04 19.66 18.83
N TYR A 215 16.72 19.68 19.06
CA TYR A 215 16.09 19.15 20.27
C TYR A 215 14.92 18.22 19.95
N LEU A 216 14.74 17.20 20.78
CA LEU A 216 13.65 16.23 20.67
C LEU A 216 12.28 16.80 21.07
N LYS A 217 12.25 17.93 21.77
CA LYS A 217 11.01 18.61 22.15
C LYS A 217 10.83 19.91 21.38
N HIS A 218 9.59 20.25 21.08
CA HIS A 218 9.18 21.56 20.59
C HIS A 218 7.96 22.04 21.38
N LYS A 219 8.02 23.25 21.94
CA LYS A 219 6.95 23.82 22.78
C LYS A 219 6.48 22.85 23.89
N GLY A 220 7.44 22.22 24.58
CA GLY A 220 7.19 21.31 25.70
C GLY A 220 6.76 19.89 25.31
N ARG A 221 6.44 19.62 24.04
CA ARG A 221 5.97 18.32 23.54
C ARG A 221 7.06 17.56 22.80
N LEU A 222 6.98 16.24 22.79
CA LEU A 222 7.88 15.42 22.00
C LEU A 222 7.58 15.61 20.51
N ARG A 223 8.63 15.72 19.71
CA ARG A 223 8.50 15.66 18.25
C ARG A 223 8.14 14.24 17.82
N PRO A 224 7.35 14.06 16.74
CA PRO A 224 7.04 12.74 16.21
C PRO A 224 8.29 11.92 15.91
N ARG A 225 8.22 10.61 16.14
CA ARG A 225 9.31 9.66 15.87
C ARG A 225 8.78 8.43 15.15
N LEU A 226 9.56 7.88 14.23
CA LEU A 226 9.21 6.67 13.49
C LEU A 226 10.01 5.47 14.01
N TYR A 227 9.30 4.43 14.41
CA TYR A 227 9.82 3.10 14.66
C TYR A 227 9.89 2.33 13.34
N VAL A 228 11.05 1.70 13.10
CA VAL A 228 11.38 0.92 11.91
C VAL A 228 12.10 -0.38 12.30
N GLY A 229 11.90 -0.85 13.54
CA GLY A 229 12.56 -2.03 14.06
C GLY A 229 14.05 -1.86 14.36
N GLN A 230 14.51 -0.62 14.63
CA GLN A 230 15.91 -0.30 14.92
C GLN A 230 16.39 -0.81 16.29
N LYS A 231 15.46 -1.03 17.22
CA LYS A 231 15.66 -1.64 18.55
C LYS A 231 14.39 -2.42 18.93
N ARG A 232 14.34 -3.03 20.11
CA ARG A 232 13.11 -3.66 20.61
C ARG A 232 12.02 -2.60 20.80
N PHE A 233 10.76 -2.99 20.58
CA PHE A 233 9.65 -2.05 20.63
C PHE A 233 9.47 -1.44 22.02
N ASP A 234 9.53 -2.24 23.08
CA ASP A 234 9.40 -1.76 24.48
C ASP A 234 10.47 -0.71 24.84
N GLN A 235 11.70 -0.91 24.36
CA GLN A 235 12.81 0.04 24.54
C GLN A 235 12.58 1.31 23.72
N PHE A 236 12.10 1.20 22.47
CA PHE A 236 11.76 2.36 21.66
C PHE A 236 10.69 3.23 22.32
N VAL A 237 9.61 2.63 22.82
CA VAL A 237 8.52 3.36 23.48
C VAL A 237 9.05 4.08 24.72
N SER A 238 9.85 3.42 25.54
CA SER A 238 10.45 4.02 26.75
C SER A 238 11.37 5.20 26.41
N ASP A 239 12.34 4.97 25.52
CA ASP A 239 13.40 5.95 25.20
C ASP A 239 12.85 7.16 24.46
N GLU A 240 12.10 6.93 23.37
CA GLU A 240 11.64 7.99 22.48
C GLU A 240 10.39 8.67 23.04
N GLY A 241 9.53 7.92 23.74
CA GLY A 241 8.39 8.45 24.48
C GLY A 241 8.79 9.16 25.77
N ARG A 242 10.06 9.03 26.22
CA ARG A 242 10.57 9.59 27.48
C ARG A 242 9.67 9.20 28.66
N ILE A 243 9.24 7.94 28.69
CA ILE A 243 8.30 7.42 29.68
C ILE A 243 9.06 7.20 30.98
N GLN A 244 8.63 7.87 32.06
CA GLN A 244 9.15 7.59 33.38
C GLN A 244 8.26 6.56 34.08
N PRO A 245 8.86 5.60 34.82
CA PRO A 245 8.11 4.64 35.61
C PRO A 245 7.06 5.28 36.51
N GLY A 246 5.84 4.73 36.53
CA GLY A 246 4.77 5.12 37.43
C GLY A 246 4.11 6.46 37.13
N GLN A 247 4.33 7.05 35.94
CA GLN A 247 3.72 8.34 35.57
C GLN A 247 2.53 8.24 34.63
N CYS A 248 2.50 7.23 33.77
CA CYS A 248 1.50 7.11 32.71
C CYS A 248 0.62 5.88 32.92
N CYS A 249 -0.65 5.98 32.53
CA CYS A 249 -1.49 4.84 32.22
C CYS A 249 -1.16 4.31 30.83
N LEU A 250 -1.39 3.01 30.57
CA LEU A 250 -1.12 2.37 29.29
C LEU A 250 -2.39 1.70 28.72
N GLU A 251 -2.74 2.02 27.48
CA GLU A 251 -3.73 1.29 26.69
C GLU A 251 -3.07 0.52 25.56
N ILE A 252 -3.49 -0.73 25.37
CA ILE A 252 -3.03 -1.58 24.28
C ILE A 252 -4.25 -2.05 23.49
N VAL A 253 -4.31 -1.67 22.22
CA VAL A 253 -5.24 -2.24 21.23
C VAL A 253 -4.39 -3.06 20.26
N SER A 254 -4.59 -4.38 20.26
CA SER A 254 -3.93 -5.30 19.34
C SER A 254 -4.89 -6.44 19.00
N PRO A 255 -5.04 -6.83 17.73
CA PRO A 255 -5.84 -7.98 17.33
C PRO A 255 -5.17 -9.32 17.66
N PHE A 256 -3.83 -9.34 17.72
CA PHE A 256 -3.04 -10.56 17.89
C PHE A 256 -2.11 -10.47 19.11
N PHE A 257 -1.86 -11.64 19.70
CA PHE A 257 -1.01 -11.83 20.86
C PHE A 257 0.01 -12.94 20.61
N GLU A 258 1.14 -12.87 21.31
CA GLU A 258 1.96 -14.06 21.57
C GLU A 258 1.19 -14.96 22.53
N ASP A 259 0.34 -15.84 21.97
CA ASP A 259 -0.61 -16.72 22.68
C ASP A 259 0.12 -17.84 23.45
N THR A 260 0.96 -17.45 24.41
CA THR A 260 1.78 -18.33 25.27
C THR A 260 1.31 -18.30 26.72
N ALA A 261 1.52 -19.39 27.46
CA ALA A 261 1.07 -19.51 28.85
C ALA A 261 1.76 -18.56 29.85
N ASP A 262 2.79 -17.84 29.43
CA ASP A 262 3.56 -16.88 30.24
C ASP A 262 3.33 -15.40 29.85
N ALA A 263 2.63 -15.13 28.74
CA ALA A 263 2.42 -13.79 28.20
C ALA A 263 3.71 -12.95 28.16
N GLN A 264 4.84 -13.56 27.76
CA GLN A 264 6.18 -13.00 27.91
C GLN A 264 6.37 -11.62 27.26
N THR A 265 5.86 -11.42 26.04
CA THR A 265 5.93 -10.12 25.35
C THR A 265 5.26 -9.01 26.16
N LEU A 266 4.05 -9.25 26.66
CA LEU A 266 3.33 -8.29 27.49
C LEU A 266 4.04 -8.05 28.83
N SER A 267 4.46 -9.11 29.51
CA SER A 267 5.21 -9.00 30.78
C SER A 267 6.45 -8.13 30.61
N THR A 268 7.18 -8.30 29.51
CA THR A 268 8.38 -7.51 29.23
C THR A 268 8.04 -6.03 29.00
N LEU A 269 7.01 -5.74 28.22
CA LEU A 269 6.53 -4.38 27.99
C LEU A 269 6.15 -3.67 29.30
N LEU A 270 5.40 -4.34 30.17
CA LEU A 270 4.99 -3.80 31.47
C LEU A 270 6.17 -3.56 32.42
N LYS A 271 7.16 -4.46 32.43
CA LYS A 271 8.39 -4.31 33.23
C LYS A 271 9.25 -3.14 32.76
N THR A 272 9.31 -2.90 31.46
CA THR A 272 10.06 -1.79 30.86
C THR A 272 9.36 -0.44 31.11
N LEU A 273 8.05 -0.36 30.88
CA LEU A 273 7.31 0.91 30.95
C LEU A 273 6.82 1.26 32.36
N ARG A 274 6.55 0.26 33.20
CA ARG A 274 6.00 0.38 34.56
C ARG A 274 4.83 1.37 34.64
N PRO A 275 3.76 1.17 33.87
CA PRO A 275 2.60 2.05 33.91
C PRO A 275 1.87 2.00 35.26
N VAL A 276 1.11 3.04 35.57
CA VAL A 276 0.27 3.12 36.79
C VAL A 276 -0.86 2.10 36.74
N GLU A 277 -1.55 2.03 35.61
CA GLU A 277 -2.60 1.07 35.28
C GLU A 277 -2.48 0.76 33.80
N SER A 278 -2.81 -0.48 33.40
CA SER A 278 -2.84 -0.92 32.01
C SER A 278 -4.19 -1.49 31.64
N ARG A 279 -4.69 -1.15 30.45
CA ARG A 279 -5.88 -1.78 29.85
C ARG A 279 -5.53 -2.40 28.51
N ILE A 280 -5.91 -3.67 28.35
CA ILE A 280 -5.66 -4.43 27.13
C ILE A 280 -6.99 -4.79 26.49
N TYR A 281 -7.13 -4.42 25.22
CA TYR A 281 -8.26 -4.84 24.41
C TYR A 281 -8.28 -6.37 24.27
N LEU A 282 -9.40 -7.00 24.61
CA LEU A 282 -9.67 -8.40 24.32
C LEU A 282 -10.46 -8.51 23.00
N PRO A 283 -9.86 -9.01 21.91
CA PRO A 283 -10.59 -9.26 20.67
C PRO A 283 -11.61 -10.38 20.88
N ARG A 284 -12.80 -10.19 20.32
CA ARG A 284 -13.92 -11.13 20.42
C ARG A 284 -14.54 -11.37 19.05
N ASP A 285 -15.03 -12.58 18.84
CA ASP A 285 -15.90 -12.89 17.70
C ASP A 285 -17.33 -12.38 17.91
N ASP A 286 -18.16 -12.47 16.85
CA ASP A 286 -19.57 -12.09 16.89
C ASP A 286 -20.36 -12.86 17.98
N ASP A 287 -19.97 -14.11 18.28
CA ASP A 287 -20.56 -14.93 19.36
C ASP A 287 -20.02 -14.58 20.76
N GLY A 288 -19.15 -13.58 20.87
CA GLY A 288 -18.54 -13.12 22.12
C GLY A 288 -17.36 -13.97 22.61
N ALA A 289 -16.98 -15.02 21.87
CA ALA A 289 -15.81 -15.84 22.16
C ALA A 289 -14.52 -15.00 22.09
N ALA A 290 -13.63 -15.16 23.07
CA ALA A 290 -12.36 -14.47 23.10
C ALA A 290 -11.38 -15.08 22.09
N ARG A 291 -10.72 -14.22 21.29
CA ARG A 291 -9.72 -14.64 20.29
C ARG A 291 -8.32 -14.72 20.91
N CYS A 292 -8.17 -15.62 21.87
CA CYS A 292 -6.92 -16.05 22.48
C CYS A 292 -7.15 -17.39 23.18
N SER A 293 -6.09 -18.10 23.55
CA SER A 293 -6.22 -19.29 24.39
C SER A 293 -6.67 -18.93 25.81
N ALA A 294 -7.35 -19.87 26.47
CA ALA A 294 -7.68 -19.75 27.89
C ALA A 294 -6.42 -19.59 28.76
N ASP A 295 -5.33 -20.27 28.40
CA ASP A 295 -4.06 -20.21 29.12
C ASP A 295 -3.43 -18.83 29.05
N TYR A 296 -3.43 -18.18 27.89
CA TYR A 296 -2.96 -16.80 27.73
C TYR A 296 -3.84 -15.83 28.51
N PHE A 297 -5.16 -15.97 28.43
CA PHE A 297 -6.08 -15.13 29.21
C PHE A 297 -5.78 -15.21 30.71
N GLN A 298 -5.56 -16.41 31.24
CA GLN A 298 -5.17 -16.65 32.64
C GLN A 298 -3.76 -16.14 32.94
N ALA A 299 -2.82 -16.22 31.99
CA ALA A 299 -1.48 -15.67 32.14
C ALA A 299 -1.51 -14.16 32.39
N VAL A 300 -2.35 -13.43 31.64
CA VAL A 300 -2.55 -11.99 31.85
C VAL A 300 -3.14 -11.70 33.23
N LEU A 301 -4.13 -12.48 33.69
CA LEU A 301 -4.66 -12.33 35.06
C LEU A 301 -3.61 -12.60 36.13
N ARG A 302 -2.67 -13.52 35.91
CA ARG A 302 -1.57 -13.75 36.87
C ARG A 302 -0.65 -12.53 36.99
N LEU A 303 -0.49 -11.74 35.92
CA LEU A 303 0.29 -10.50 35.94
C LEU A 303 -0.36 -9.42 36.83
N GLU A 304 -1.66 -9.50 37.14
CA GLU A 304 -2.35 -8.57 38.05
C GLU A 304 -1.74 -8.54 39.46
N LYS A 305 -1.02 -9.61 39.85
CA LYS A 305 -0.31 -9.67 41.13
C LYS A 305 0.90 -8.74 41.20
N GLU A 306 1.50 -8.42 40.04
CA GLU A 306 2.72 -7.62 39.93
C GLU A 306 2.45 -6.25 39.30
N HIS A 307 1.39 -6.13 38.49
CA HIS A 307 1.06 -4.95 37.71
C HIS A 307 -0.44 -4.64 37.83
N SER A 308 -0.82 -3.36 37.87
CA SER A 308 -2.24 -2.99 37.70
C SER A 308 -2.60 -3.13 36.22
N ILE A 309 -3.30 -4.21 35.87
CA ILE A 309 -3.67 -4.56 34.50
C ILE A 309 -5.11 -5.06 34.47
N LEU A 310 -5.84 -4.73 33.40
CA LEU A 310 -7.22 -5.17 33.20
C LEU A 310 -7.47 -5.56 31.75
N TRP A 311 -8.15 -6.70 31.55
CA TRP A 311 -8.81 -6.98 30.28
C TRP A 311 -9.95 -5.99 30.06
N SER A 312 -10.09 -5.51 28.82
CA SER A 312 -11.00 -4.44 28.45
C SER A 312 -11.59 -4.63 27.06
N CYS A 313 -12.63 -3.85 26.75
CA CYS A 313 -13.25 -3.77 25.43
C CYS A 313 -13.24 -2.32 24.90
N LEU A 314 -13.31 -2.19 23.57
CA LEU A 314 -13.59 -0.92 22.92
C LEU A 314 -15.09 -0.59 23.02
N PRO A 315 -15.46 0.69 23.12
CA PRO A 315 -16.84 1.13 23.02
C PRO A 315 -17.49 0.64 21.73
N GLU A 316 -18.73 0.17 21.82
CA GLU A 316 -19.50 -0.32 20.67
C GLU A 316 -19.67 0.74 19.57
N GLU A 317 -19.61 2.03 19.96
CA GLU A 317 -19.64 3.17 19.04
C GLU A 317 -18.48 3.20 18.03
N LEU A 318 -17.37 2.51 18.33
CA LEU A 318 -16.21 2.38 17.43
C LEU A 318 -16.26 1.11 16.58
N THR A 319 -17.00 0.09 17.01
CA THR A 319 -16.95 -1.25 16.41
C THR A 319 -18.22 -1.63 15.66
N ARG A 320 -19.34 -0.94 15.81
CA ARG A 320 -20.58 -1.27 15.08
C ARG A 320 -20.53 -0.86 13.60
N TRP A 321 -21.04 -1.73 12.72
CA TRP A 321 -21.25 -1.43 11.30
C TRP A 321 -22.25 -0.28 11.05
N ASN A 322 -23.32 -0.21 11.86
CA ASN A 322 -24.34 0.82 11.75
C ASN A 322 -24.85 1.22 13.14
N ARG A 323 -25.04 2.51 13.38
CA ARG A 323 -25.60 3.05 14.63
C ARG A 323 -27.12 2.86 14.75
N LYS A 324 -27.82 2.53 13.65
CA LYS A 324 -29.30 2.61 13.56
C LYS A 324 -30.06 1.29 13.70
N THR A 325 -29.42 0.11 13.64
CA THR A 325 -30.11 -1.18 13.74
C THR A 325 -29.68 -1.94 14.99
N GLY A 326 -30.65 -2.43 15.77
CA GLY A 326 -30.43 -3.12 17.05
C GLY A 326 -29.77 -4.51 16.94
N VAL A 327 -29.47 -4.98 15.73
CA VAL A 327 -28.80 -6.26 15.42
C VAL A 327 -27.54 -5.99 14.58
N ALA A 328 -26.75 -4.99 14.98
CA ALA A 328 -25.55 -4.61 14.24
C ALA A 328 -24.41 -5.59 14.54
N ARG A 329 -23.96 -6.35 13.51
CA ARG A 329 -22.66 -7.05 13.54
C ARG A 329 -21.55 -6.07 13.92
N HIS A 330 -20.50 -6.59 14.57
CA HIS A 330 -19.32 -5.80 14.87
C HIS A 330 -18.30 -5.90 13.71
N ARG A 331 -17.62 -4.79 13.42
CA ARG A 331 -16.43 -4.76 12.58
C ARG A 331 -15.28 -5.38 13.36
N ASN A 332 -14.46 -6.16 12.68
CA ASN A 332 -13.25 -6.71 13.26
C ASN A 332 -12.29 -5.56 13.62
N VAL A 333 -11.82 -5.53 14.87
CA VAL A 333 -10.79 -4.58 15.28
C VAL A 333 -9.44 -5.14 14.89
N HIS A 334 -8.78 -4.48 13.95
CA HIS A 334 -7.45 -4.84 13.48
C HIS A 334 -6.41 -3.73 13.76
N ALA A 335 -6.87 -2.61 14.36
CA ALA A 335 -6.04 -1.53 14.87
C ALA A 335 -4.95 -2.01 15.83
N LYS A 336 -3.75 -1.43 15.68
CA LYS A 336 -2.59 -1.69 16.54
C LYS A 336 -2.11 -0.38 17.11
N ALA A 337 -2.40 -0.17 18.39
CA ALA A 337 -2.16 1.10 19.08
C ALA A 337 -1.69 0.87 20.51
N TYR A 338 -0.67 1.63 20.91
CA TYR A 338 -0.21 1.74 22.28
C TYR A 338 -0.34 3.20 22.68
N ARG A 339 -1.11 3.49 23.71
CA ARG A 339 -1.33 4.86 24.18
C ARG A 339 -0.89 4.99 25.62
N LEU A 340 0.02 5.93 25.87
CA LEU A 340 0.47 6.30 27.20
C LEU A 340 -0.06 7.69 27.52
N PHE A 341 -0.82 7.82 28.59
CA PHE A 341 -1.36 9.12 28.97
C PHE A 341 -1.22 9.40 30.46
N GLN A 342 -1.08 10.68 30.77
CA GLN A 342 -1.00 11.19 32.13
C GLN A 342 -2.07 12.27 32.30
N ALA A 343 -2.90 12.10 33.32
CA ALA A 343 -4.00 13.01 33.64
C ALA A 343 -3.69 13.77 34.94
N GLY A 344 -2.64 14.61 34.90
CA GLY A 344 -2.17 15.46 35.99
C GLY A 344 -3.21 16.45 36.53
N ARG A 345 -2.82 17.22 37.56
CA ARG A 345 -3.73 18.15 38.27
C ARG A 345 -4.02 19.41 37.45
N SER A 346 -3.08 19.81 36.60
CA SER A 346 -3.20 20.93 35.67
C SER A 346 -3.11 20.48 34.22
N ARG A 347 -3.50 21.35 33.29
CA ARG A 347 -3.52 21.04 31.85
C ARG A 347 -2.12 20.91 31.26
N GLU A 348 -1.15 21.62 31.82
CA GLU A 348 0.26 21.62 31.43
C GLU A 348 0.93 20.27 31.71
N GLU A 349 0.41 19.51 32.69
CA GLU A 349 0.87 18.17 33.05
C GLU A 349 0.21 17.07 32.19
N TRP A 350 -0.81 17.39 31.40
CA TRP A 350 -1.49 16.39 30.58
C TRP A 350 -0.62 15.95 29.41
N ARG A 351 -0.48 14.63 29.28
CA ARG A 351 0.25 13.99 28.19
C ARG A 351 -0.61 12.91 27.56
N ASP A 352 -0.53 12.78 26.24
CA ASP A 352 -1.22 11.76 25.44
C ASP A 352 -0.27 11.33 24.32
N ILE A 353 0.55 10.32 24.62
CA ILE A 353 1.53 9.77 23.70
C ILE A 353 0.91 8.56 23.03
N GLN A 354 0.85 8.56 21.70
CA GLN A 354 0.26 7.48 20.92
C GLN A 354 1.32 6.89 20.02
N ILE A 355 1.35 5.56 19.97
CA ILE A 355 2.19 4.77 19.07
C ILE A 355 1.26 3.93 18.21
N ILE A 356 1.26 4.20 16.91
CA ILE A 356 0.28 3.69 15.95
C ILE A 356 1.03 3.09 14.76
N GLY A 357 0.62 1.91 14.30
CA GLY A 357 1.19 1.32 13.09
C GLY A 357 0.90 -0.17 12.96
N SER A 358 1.92 -0.95 12.62
CA SER A 358 1.79 -2.37 12.30
C SER A 358 2.15 -3.33 13.45
N VAL A 359 2.62 -2.82 14.59
CA VAL A 359 3.20 -3.61 15.69
C VAL A 359 2.11 -4.32 16.53
N ASN A 360 1.92 -5.61 16.32
CA ASN A 360 1.10 -6.46 17.20
C ASN A 360 1.73 -6.68 18.59
N LEU A 361 0.96 -7.20 19.56
CA LEU A 361 1.47 -7.64 20.86
C LEU A 361 2.08 -9.06 20.77
N THR A 362 2.99 -9.26 19.81
CA THR A 362 3.68 -10.54 19.56
C THR A 362 5.19 -10.40 19.74
N GLY A 363 5.88 -11.49 20.10
CA GLY A 363 7.34 -11.49 20.22
C GLY A 363 8.03 -11.11 18.91
N ALA A 364 7.50 -11.58 17.78
CA ALA A 364 8.01 -11.27 16.45
C ALA A 364 7.94 -9.76 16.13
N ALA A 365 6.83 -9.09 16.44
CA ALA A 365 6.68 -7.65 16.21
C ALA A 365 7.54 -6.80 17.19
N HIS A 366 7.77 -7.29 18.42
CA HIS A 366 8.52 -6.56 19.46
C HIS A 366 10.04 -6.75 19.40
N ALA A 367 10.53 -7.81 18.75
CA ALA A 367 11.95 -8.16 18.73
C ALA A 367 12.85 -7.23 17.90
N GLY A 368 12.26 -6.40 17.03
CA GLY A 368 12.96 -5.54 16.07
C GLY A 368 13.36 -6.28 14.78
N SER A 369 13.65 -5.50 13.73
CA SER A 369 13.78 -5.98 12.34
C SER A 369 14.88 -7.01 12.08
N LYS A 370 15.89 -7.11 12.96
CA LYS A 370 16.99 -8.09 12.84
C LYS A 370 16.66 -9.46 13.42
N ARG A 371 15.60 -9.56 14.22
CA ARG A 371 15.25 -10.77 14.99
C ARG A 371 13.83 -11.25 14.74
N GLY A 372 12.90 -10.34 14.44
CA GLY A 372 11.52 -10.66 14.14
C GLY A 372 11.03 -9.95 12.88
N ASN A 373 9.78 -9.50 12.88
CA ASN A 373 9.17 -8.84 11.73
C ASN A 373 9.77 -7.45 11.49
N PHE A 374 9.74 -7.02 10.23
CA PHE A 374 9.98 -5.64 9.87
C PHE A 374 8.69 -4.84 10.05
N GLU A 375 8.55 -4.19 11.20
CA GLU A 375 7.38 -3.40 11.57
C GLU A 375 7.64 -1.89 11.47
N THR A 376 6.58 -1.11 11.30
CA THR A 376 6.62 0.35 11.35
C THR A 376 5.55 0.91 12.25
N ALA A 377 5.89 1.89 13.07
CA ALA A 377 4.93 2.63 13.88
C ALA A 377 5.39 4.08 14.08
N ILE A 378 4.46 5.01 14.25
CA ILE A 378 4.77 6.40 14.56
C ILE A 378 4.37 6.72 16.00
N LEU A 379 5.29 7.33 16.73
CA LEU A 379 5.07 7.90 18.06
C LEU A 379 4.77 9.38 17.91
N VAL A 380 3.66 9.83 18.50
CA VAL A 380 3.22 11.22 18.50
C VAL A 380 2.77 11.65 19.91
N ASP A 381 3.07 12.90 20.30
CA ASP A 381 2.62 13.51 21.55
C ASP A 381 1.46 14.47 21.25
N GLN A 382 0.24 13.95 21.36
CA GLN A 382 -0.98 14.62 20.93
C GLN A 382 -1.37 15.77 21.86
N PRO A 383 -1.81 16.92 21.30
CA PRO A 383 -2.31 18.02 22.10
C PRO A 383 -3.59 17.66 22.86
N CYS A 384 -3.52 17.68 24.19
CA CYS A 384 -4.67 17.44 25.06
C CYS A 384 -5.60 18.67 25.08
N LYS A 385 -6.72 18.60 24.33
CA LYS A 385 -7.80 19.59 24.42
C LYS A 385 -8.60 19.48 25.72
N ARG A 386 -8.61 18.29 26.30
CA ARG A 386 -9.29 17.90 27.55
C ARG A 386 -8.40 16.95 28.35
N ARG A 387 -8.81 16.67 29.59
CA ARG A 387 -8.16 15.66 30.42
C ARG A 387 -8.19 14.32 29.69
N PRO A 388 -7.04 13.65 29.47
CA PRO A 388 -7.02 12.37 28.80
C PRO A 388 -7.75 11.33 29.66
N GLN A 389 -8.60 10.54 29.02
CA GLN A 389 -9.37 9.45 29.61
C GLN A 389 -9.15 8.18 28.80
N TRP A 390 -9.43 7.03 29.43
CA TRP A 390 -9.39 5.72 28.78
C TRP A 390 -10.30 5.67 27.55
N TRP A 391 -9.78 5.14 26.45
CA TRP A 391 -10.57 4.63 25.34
C TRP A 391 -11.26 3.30 25.70
N LEU A 392 -10.56 2.46 26.45
CA LEU A 392 -10.96 1.11 26.82
C LEU A 392 -11.77 1.08 28.11
N SER A 393 -12.82 0.25 28.13
CA SER A 393 -13.63 -0.01 29.33
C SER A 393 -13.33 -1.41 29.86
N PRO A 394 -13.14 -1.60 31.19
CA PRO A 394 -12.89 -2.91 31.76
C PRO A 394 -14.01 -3.89 31.43
N LEU A 395 -13.66 -5.17 31.27
CA LEU A 395 -14.67 -6.20 31.06
C LEU A 395 -15.63 -6.28 32.25
N LYS A 396 -16.93 -6.34 31.96
CA LYS A 396 -17.97 -6.56 32.98
C LYS A 396 -17.98 -8.01 33.49
N SER A 397 -17.64 -8.95 32.60
CA SER A 397 -17.56 -10.38 32.88
C SER A 397 -16.48 -11.04 32.03
N PRO A 398 -15.83 -12.11 32.53
CA PRO A 398 -14.89 -12.90 31.75
C PRO A 398 -15.61 -13.62 30.58
N PRO A 399 -14.91 -13.86 29.46
CA PRO A 399 -15.45 -14.68 28.37
C PRO A 399 -15.61 -16.14 28.81
N THR A 400 -16.62 -16.82 28.27
CA THR A 400 -16.88 -18.25 28.54
C THR A 400 -16.22 -19.18 27.53
N ASN A 401 -16.00 -18.69 26.30
CA ASN A 401 -15.41 -19.45 25.19
C ASN A 401 -14.13 -18.78 24.70
N PHE A 402 -13.17 -19.61 24.31
CA PHE A 402 -11.85 -19.20 23.86
C PHE A 402 -11.54 -19.88 22.53
N ILE A 403 -11.08 -19.10 21.56
CA ILE A 403 -10.65 -19.59 20.25
C ILE A 403 -9.18 -19.17 20.11
N PRO A 404 -8.22 -20.11 20.16
CA PRO A 404 -6.83 -19.82 19.87
C PRO A 404 -6.74 -19.13 18.52
N HIS A 405 -6.22 -17.91 18.51
CA HIS A 405 -6.19 -17.10 17.31
C HIS A 405 -4.80 -17.20 16.69
N VAL A 406 -4.74 -17.81 15.50
CA VAL A 406 -3.51 -17.96 14.73
C VAL A 406 -3.21 -16.62 14.07
N SER A 407 -2.08 -16.02 14.41
CA SER A 407 -1.64 -14.76 13.80
C SER A 407 -1.50 -14.89 12.28
N GLU A 408 -1.89 -13.86 11.53
CA GLU A 408 -1.60 -13.73 10.10
C GLU A 408 -0.10 -13.90 9.80
N GLU A 409 0.76 -13.57 10.77
CA GLU A 409 2.21 -13.72 10.70
C GLU A 409 2.67 -15.19 10.72
N GLN A 410 1.85 -16.13 11.21
CA GLN A 410 2.17 -17.58 11.17
C GLN A 410 1.91 -18.20 9.78
N ALA A 411 1.26 -17.48 8.86
CA ALA A 411 1.28 -17.80 7.43
C ALA A 411 2.69 -17.66 6.81
N ALA A 412 3.68 -17.17 7.57
CA ALA A 412 5.10 -17.23 7.23
C ALA A 412 5.67 -18.67 7.12
N SER A 413 4.85 -19.71 7.35
CA SER A 413 5.16 -21.10 6.98
C SER A 413 5.05 -21.37 5.47
N ILE A 414 4.50 -20.44 4.68
CA ILE A 414 4.55 -20.51 3.22
C ILE A 414 6.02 -20.38 2.80
N ALA A 415 6.55 -21.44 2.17
CA ALA A 415 7.85 -21.37 1.52
C ALA A 415 7.88 -20.11 0.65
N CYS A 416 8.94 -19.33 0.73
CA CYS A 416 9.10 -18.14 -0.10
C CYS A 416 10.37 -18.37 -0.90
N HIS A 417 10.25 -18.49 -2.21
CA HIS A 417 11.42 -18.83 -3.03
C HIS A 417 12.32 -17.63 -3.34
N GLU A 418 11.96 -16.40 -2.98
CA GLU A 418 12.77 -15.19 -3.27
C GLU A 418 13.16 -15.08 -4.75
N LEU A 419 12.22 -15.47 -5.62
CA LEU A 419 12.28 -15.33 -7.07
C LEU A 419 11.59 -14.04 -7.49
N VAL A 420 12.23 -13.31 -8.40
CA VAL A 420 11.66 -12.14 -9.09
C VAL A 420 11.71 -12.39 -10.59
N LEU A 421 10.58 -12.21 -11.27
CA LEU A 421 10.49 -12.12 -12.72
C LEU A 421 10.40 -10.65 -13.13
N ARG A 422 11.15 -10.25 -14.15
CA ARG A 422 11.08 -8.91 -14.74
C ARG A 422 10.89 -8.98 -16.23
N PHE A 423 9.89 -8.27 -16.74
CA PHE A 423 9.64 -8.06 -18.16
C PHE A 423 9.89 -6.60 -18.54
N ASP A 424 10.76 -6.38 -19.52
CA ASP A 424 11.05 -5.06 -20.09
C ASP A 424 10.29 -4.88 -21.41
N TRP A 425 9.28 -4.00 -21.39
CA TRP A 425 8.42 -3.74 -22.56
C TRP A 425 9.13 -3.03 -23.70
N GLN A 426 10.21 -2.27 -23.42
CA GLN A 426 10.97 -1.58 -24.46
C GLN A 426 11.90 -2.55 -25.20
N GLN A 427 12.53 -3.45 -24.44
CA GLN A 427 13.53 -4.39 -24.99
C GLN A 427 12.94 -5.75 -25.35
N ASP A 428 11.64 -5.97 -25.08
CA ASP A 428 10.95 -7.25 -25.22
C ASP A 428 11.74 -8.40 -24.57
N ARG A 429 12.18 -8.17 -23.33
CA ARG A 429 13.10 -9.07 -22.61
C ARG A 429 12.51 -9.52 -21.29
N LEU A 430 12.47 -10.83 -21.09
CA LEU A 430 12.16 -11.46 -19.81
C LEU A 430 13.46 -11.91 -19.11
N GLU A 431 13.62 -11.53 -17.85
CA GLU A 431 14.73 -11.94 -17.01
C GLU A 431 14.22 -12.38 -15.64
N TYR A 432 15.00 -13.22 -14.95
CA TYR A 432 14.72 -13.57 -13.56
C TYR A 432 15.93 -13.35 -12.66
N PHE A 433 15.66 -13.13 -11.38
CA PHE A 433 16.64 -13.16 -10.31
C PHE A 433 16.12 -14.09 -9.21
N TRP A 434 16.91 -15.09 -8.84
CA TRP A 434 16.58 -16.02 -7.76
C TRP A 434 17.67 -15.93 -6.70
N LYS A 435 17.32 -15.59 -5.47
CA LYS A 435 18.29 -15.53 -4.38
C LYS A 435 18.65 -16.92 -3.86
N VAL A 436 19.94 -17.15 -3.58
CA VAL A 436 20.41 -18.42 -3.01
C VAL A 436 19.83 -18.68 -1.61
N LYS A 437 19.54 -19.95 -1.31
CA LYS A 437 19.15 -20.42 0.02
C LYS A 437 20.01 -21.59 0.49
N SER A 438 19.83 -22.00 1.74
CA SER A 438 20.54 -23.17 2.32
C SER A 438 20.22 -24.46 1.57
N LYS A 439 18.99 -24.61 1.06
CA LYS A 439 18.59 -25.67 0.13
C LYS A 439 18.06 -24.99 -1.13
N ASN A 440 18.82 -25.12 -2.22
CA ASN A 440 18.41 -24.59 -3.52
C ASN A 440 17.51 -25.61 -4.23
N PRO A 441 16.47 -25.13 -4.94
CA PRO A 441 15.61 -26.00 -5.69
C PRO A 441 16.31 -26.65 -6.88
N VAL A 442 15.80 -27.81 -7.29
CA VAL A 442 16.36 -28.58 -8.41
C VAL A 442 15.64 -28.23 -9.71
N TRP A 443 14.32 -28.07 -9.64
CA TRP A 443 13.51 -27.68 -10.79
C TRP A 443 12.43 -26.68 -10.40
N ALA A 444 11.98 -25.93 -11.39
CA ALA A 444 10.86 -25.01 -11.23
C ALA A 444 10.14 -24.81 -12.57
N ARG A 445 8.90 -24.38 -12.49
CA ARG A 445 8.11 -23.93 -13.66
C ARG A 445 7.17 -22.80 -13.29
N VAL A 446 6.76 -22.06 -14.31
CA VAL A 446 5.82 -20.95 -14.18
C VAL A 446 4.51 -21.33 -14.87
N LEU A 447 3.41 -21.19 -14.14
CA LEU A 447 2.06 -21.46 -14.61
C LEU A 447 1.24 -20.17 -14.70
N ALA A 448 0.19 -20.20 -15.51
CA ALA A 448 -0.92 -19.27 -15.42
C ALA A 448 -2.23 -20.01 -15.67
N ASN A 449 -3.20 -19.83 -14.80
CA ASN A 449 -4.51 -20.48 -14.89
C ASN A 449 -4.39 -22.02 -15.02
N GLY A 450 -3.44 -22.63 -14.28
CA GLY A 450 -3.16 -24.07 -14.34
C GLY A 450 -2.39 -24.56 -15.58
N ALA A 451 -2.10 -23.70 -16.56
CA ALA A 451 -1.33 -24.04 -17.75
C ALA A 451 0.14 -23.62 -17.61
N THR A 452 1.08 -24.48 -18.00
CA THR A 452 2.51 -24.16 -18.00
C THR A 452 2.82 -23.10 -19.05
N LEU A 453 3.41 -21.98 -18.62
CA LEU A 453 3.96 -20.96 -19.51
C LEU A 453 5.37 -21.34 -19.96
N PHE A 454 6.22 -21.77 -19.02
CA PHE A 454 7.56 -22.27 -19.29
C PHE A 454 8.14 -23.03 -18.08
N GLU A 455 9.21 -23.79 -18.32
CA GLU A 455 9.99 -24.51 -17.30
C GLU A 455 11.43 -24.02 -17.33
N TYR A 456 12.11 -24.04 -16.18
CA TYR A 456 13.51 -23.65 -16.10
C TYR A 456 14.41 -24.84 -16.47
N GLU A 457 15.14 -24.73 -17.58
CA GLU A 457 16.13 -25.74 -17.99
C GLU A 457 17.29 -25.86 -16.98
N ARG A 458 17.74 -24.71 -16.48
CA ARG A 458 18.79 -24.61 -15.47
C ARG A 458 18.53 -23.41 -14.56
N LEU A 459 18.50 -23.69 -13.26
CA LEU A 459 18.37 -22.67 -12.24
C LEU A 459 19.69 -21.97 -11.98
N VAL A 460 19.63 -20.64 -11.97
CA VAL A 460 20.75 -19.74 -11.75
C VAL A 460 20.40 -18.82 -10.58
N PHE A 461 21.32 -18.70 -9.63
CA PHE A 461 21.11 -17.93 -8.41
C PHE A 461 22.00 -16.69 -8.35
N ASP A 462 21.56 -15.69 -7.58
CA ASP A 462 22.25 -14.44 -7.24
C ASP A 462 22.73 -13.59 -8.43
N ARG A 463 22.13 -13.77 -9.61
CA ARG A 463 22.33 -12.90 -10.78
C ARG A 463 21.11 -12.87 -11.66
N TRP A 464 20.97 -11.80 -12.44
CA TRP A 464 19.94 -11.73 -13.46
C TRP A 464 20.28 -12.66 -14.61
N CYS A 465 19.31 -13.47 -15.00
CA CYS A 465 19.45 -14.43 -16.08
C CYS A 465 18.32 -14.18 -17.10
N PRO A 466 18.63 -13.93 -18.38
CA PRO A 466 17.62 -13.83 -19.42
C PRO A 466 16.95 -15.18 -19.66
N LEU A 467 15.65 -15.16 -19.89
CA LEU A 467 14.88 -16.34 -20.31
C LEU A 467 14.81 -16.41 -21.84
N HIS A 468 14.60 -17.63 -22.34
CA HIS A 468 14.51 -17.90 -23.77
C HIS A 468 13.29 -17.21 -24.41
N SER A 469 13.32 -17.08 -25.74
CA SER A 469 12.31 -16.32 -26.50
C SER A 469 10.89 -16.86 -26.36
N SER A 470 10.70 -18.18 -26.23
CA SER A 470 9.38 -18.78 -26.03
C SER A 470 8.74 -18.37 -24.69
N ALA A 471 9.48 -18.40 -23.59
CA ALA A 471 9.04 -17.91 -22.29
C ALA A 471 8.75 -16.40 -22.31
N THR A 472 9.59 -15.64 -23.00
CA THR A 472 9.40 -14.20 -23.19
C THR A 472 8.08 -13.91 -23.90
N LEU A 473 7.79 -14.61 -25.00
CA LEU A 473 6.52 -14.47 -25.73
C LEU A 473 5.31 -14.88 -24.87
N ALA A 474 5.40 -16.01 -24.16
CA ALA A 474 4.32 -16.49 -23.29
C ALA A 474 4.00 -15.49 -22.17
N ILE A 475 5.03 -14.93 -21.52
CA ILE A 475 4.84 -13.91 -20.49
C ILE A 475 4.34 -12.59 -21.08
N ARG A 476 4.88 -12.14 -22.22
CA ARG A 476 4.41 -10.93 -22.90
C ARG A 476 2.91 -10.98 -23.17
N ASP A 477 2.42 -12.10 -23.70
CA ASP A 477 1.00 -12.26 -24.01
C ASP A 477 0.15 -12.30 -22.73
N ARG A 478 0.62 -13.01 -21.69
CA ARG A 478 -0.01 -13.02 -20.37
C ARG A 478 -0.14 -11.61 -19.77
N LEU A 479 0.91 -10.80 -19.82
CA LEU A 479 0.95 -9.45 -19.22
C LEU A 479 -0.05 -8.46 -19.84
N LYS A 480 -0.59 -8.74 -21.03
CA LYS A 480 -1.71 -7.96 -21.60
C LYS A 480 -2.98 -8.06 -20.77
N THR A 481 -3.14 -9.15 -20.01
CA THR A 481 -4.35 -9.42 -19.21
C THR A 481 -4.09 -9.50 -17.71
N SER A 482 -2.90 -9.92 -17.29
CA SER A 482 -2.57 -10.10 -15.88
C SER A 482 -1.06 -10.17 -15.67
N SER A 483 -0.56 -9.48 -14.65
CA SER A 483 0.82 -9.63 -14.18
C SER A 483 1.01 -10.76 -13.18
N LEU A 484 -0.03 -11.56 -12.92
CA LEU A 484 0.00 -12.65 -11.95
C LEU A 484 0.27 -13.98 -12.66
N VAL A 485 1.28 -14.67 -12.15
CA VAL A 485 1.65 -16.04 -12.52
C VAL A 485 1.82 -16.88 -11.24
N GLU A 486 1.96 -18.18 -11.39
CA GLU A 486 2.20 -19.10 -10.28
C GLU A 486 3.56 -19.77 -10.46
N LEU A 487 4.37 -19.78 -9.40
CA LEU A 487 5.63 -20.49 -9.35
C LEU A 487 5.41 -21.86 -8.70
N VAL A 488 5.84 -22.92 -9.38
CA VAL A 488 5.92 -24.27 -8.82
C VAL A 488 7.39 -24.65 -8.71
N VAL A 489 7.81 -25.11 -7.53
CA VAL A 489 9.20 -25.44 -7.21
C VAL A 489 9.23 -26.76 -6.49
N ASP A 490 9.99 -27.73 -6.99
CA ASP A 490 10.07 -29.06 -6.41
C ASP A 490 8.67 -29.61 -6.02
N ASP A 491 8.47 -30.06 -4.78
CA ASP A 491 7.18 -30.56 -4.28
C ASP A 491 6.35 -29.49 -3.54
N ASP A 492 6.78 -28.22 -3.58
CA ASP A 492 6.08 -27.14 -2.88
C ASP A 492 4.79 -26.74 -3.63
N PRO A 493 3.72 -26.35 -2.89
CA PRO A 493 2.48 -25.90 -3.50
C PRO A 493 2.72 -24.66 -4.39
N PRO A 494 1.93 -24.46 -5.47
CA PRO A 494 2.04 -23.29 -6.31
C PRO A 494 1.95 -21.99 -5.52
N GLN A 495 2.87 -21.06 -5.77
CA GLN A 495 2.94 -19.78 -5.09
C GLN A 495 2.65 -18.64 -6.07
N PRO A 496 1.78 -17.68 -5.70
CA PRO A 496 1.53 -16.53 -6.54
C PRO A 496 2.78 -15.66 -6.68
N LEU A 497 3.04 -15.18 -7.88
CA LEU A 497 4.14 -14.29 -8.20
C LEU A 497 3.64 -13.15 -9.10
N LEU A 498 4.00 -11.92 -8.75
CA LEU A 498 3.82 -10.78 -9.64
C LEU A 498 5.06 -10.61 -10.53
N VAL A 499 4.84 -10.60 -11.83
CA VAL A 499 5.87 -10.20 -12.80
C VAL A 499 6.07 -8.70 -12.67
N GLN A 500 7.31 -8.28 -12.41
CA GLN A 500 7.69 -6.88 -12.43
C GLN A 500 7.74 -6.41 -13.89
N GLU A 501 6.92 -5.42 -14.24
CA GLU A 501 6.96 -4.79 -15.55
C GLU A 501 7.76 -3.49 -15.47
N VAL A 502 8.64 -3.26 -16.44
CA VAL A 502 9.38 -2.00 -16.58
C VAL A 502 9.18 -1.41 -17.97
N ASN A 503 9.36 -0.10 -18.10
CA ASN A 503 9.10 0.64 -19.34
C ASN A 503 7.66 0.45 -19.85
N MET A 504 6.68 0.43 -18.95
CA MET A 504 5.27 0.15 -19.28
C MET A 504 4.64 1.19 -20.21
N ALA A 505 5.25 2.36 -20.42
CA ALA A 505 4.88 3.25 -21.53
C ALA A 505 4.94 2.57 -22.92
N CYS A 506 5.73 1.50 -23.07
CA CYS A 506 5.79 0.66 -24.28
C CYS A 506 4.79 -0.51 -24.25
N LYS A 507 4.02 -0.69 -23.18
CA LYS A 507 2.96 -1.69 -23.09
C LYS A 507 1.80 -1.26 -24.00
N PRO A 508 1.24 -2.18 -24.81
CA PRO A 508 0.05 -1.88 -25.59
C PRO A 508 -1.07 -1.34 -24.67
N PRO A 509 -1.64 -0.16 -24.95
CA PRO A 509 -2.60 0.46 -24.04
C PRO A 509 -3.84 -0.43 -23.88
N LEU A 510 -4.43 -0.39 -22.68
CA LEU A 510 -5.70 -1.09 -22.38
C LEU A 510 -6.82 -0.74 -23.39
N LEU A 511 -6.70 0.43 -24.03
CA LEU A 511 -7.60 0.97 -25.05
C LEU A 511 -7.44 0.34 -26.43
N GLU A 512 -6.45 -0.52 -26.71
CA GLU A 512 -6.36 -1.25 -27.99
C GLU A 512 -7.53 -2.23 -28.23
N ARG A 513 -8.45 -2.36 -27.26
CA ARG A 513 -9.78 -2.96 -27.48
C ARG A 513 -10.76 -2.05 -28.22
N LEU A 514 -10.39 -0.79 -28.47
CA LEU A 514 -11.13 0.18 -29.27
C LEU A 514 -10.46 0.35 -30.64
N THR A 515 -11.26 0.49 -31.68
CA THR A 515 -10.79 0.75 -33.05
C THR A 515 -10.17 2.15 -33.20
N VAL A 516 -9.38 2.38 -34.26
CA VAL A 516 -8.80 3.70 -34.57
C VAL A 516 -9.84 4.82 -34.62
N ALA A 517 -11.01 4.53 -35.19
CA ALA A 517 -12.14 5.48 -35.23
C ALA A 517 -12.63 5.84 -33.83
N GLU A 518 -12.70 4.87 -32.92
CA GLU A 518 -13.15 5.07 -31.54
C GLU A 518 -12.10 5.77 -30.67
N ILE A 519 -10.81 5.56 -30.95
CA ILE A 519 -9.73 6.33 -30.34
C ILE A 519 -9.88 7.80 -30.76
N LEU A 520 -10.03 8.09 -32.06
CA LEU A 520 -10.21 9.46 -32.55
C LEU A 520 -11.50 10.10 -32.00
N GLU A 521 -12.58 9.34 -31.90
CA GLU A 521 -13.84 9.78 -31.28
C GLU A 521 -13.62 10.12 -29.80
N TYR A 522 -12.97 9.25 -29.02
CA TYR A 522 -12.62 9.52 -27.62
C TYR A 522 -11.80 10.81 -27.45
N TRP A 523 -10.80 11.03 -28.30
CA TRP A 523 -9.97 12.23 -28.26
C TRP A 523 -10.69 13.49 -28.74
N SER A 524 -11.74 13.36 -29.56
CA SER A 524 -12.59 14.48 -30.00
C SER A 524 -13.54 15.01 -28.92
N LEU A 525 -13.77 14.23 -27.86
CA LEU A 525 -14.64 14.62 -26.75
C LEU A 525 -13.95 15.65 -25.86
N LEU A 526 -14.65 16.76 -25.62
CA LEU A 526 -14.07 17.97 -25.04
C LEU A 526 -14.07 17.95 -23.51
N THR A 527 -15.02 17.22 -22.89
CA THR A 527 -15.10 17.13 -21.42
C THR A 527 -14.76 15.73 -20.90
N PRO A 528 -14.24 15.61 -19.66
CA PRO A 528 -14.07 14.33 -18.99
C PRO A 528 -15.38 13.53 -18.91
N ASP A 529 -16.52 14.17 -18.66
CA ASP A 529 -17.82 13.51 -18.56
C ASP A 529 -18.25 12.87 -19.89
N GLN A 530 -18.05 13.59 -21.01
CA GLN A 530 -18.34 13.05 -22.35
C GLN A 530 -17.46 11.84 -22.67
N ARG A 531 -16.16 11.91 -22.33
CA ARG A 531 -15.21 10.80 -22.48
C ARG A 531 -15.63 9.58 -21.64
N ASN A 532 -16.20 9.81 -20.46
CA ASN A 532 -16.65 8.77 -19.57
C ASN A 532 -17.90 8.06 -20.11
N GLU A 533 -18.90 8.83 -20.54
CA GLU A 533 -20.12 8.29 -21.17
C GLU A 533 -19.80 7.48 -22.43
N PHE A 534 -18.84 7.97 -23.24
CA PHE A 534 -18.34 7.24 -24.40
C PHE A 534 -17.69 5.91 -24.02
N LEU A 535 -16.75 5.88 -23.08
CA LEU A 535 -16.11 4.63 -22.64
C LEU A 535 -17.12 3.65 -22.03
N GLU A 536 -18.09 4.14 -21.25
CA GLU A 536 -19.15 3.31 -20.68
C GLU A 536 -20.01 2.67 -21.76
N SER A 537 -20.50 3.45 -22.73
CA SER A 537 -21.34 2.95 -23.83
C SER A 537 -20.61 1.91 -24.69
N LYS A 538 -19.33 2.14 -25.00
CA LYS A 538 -18.52 1.21 -25.79
C LYS A 538 -18.19 -0.07 -25.03
N TRP A 539 -17.93 0.03 -23.74
CA TRP A 539 -17.69 -1.15 -22.91
C TRP A 539 -18.94 -2.02 -22.78
N ILE A 540 -20.12 -1.41 -22.58
CA ILE A 540 -21.41 -2.11 -22.59
C ILE A 540 -21.58 -2.84 -23.92
N ALA A 541 -21.36 -2.15 -25.05
CA ALA A 541 -21.46 -2.77 -26.38
C ALA A 541 -20.46 -3.92 -26.61
N LEU A 542 -19.24 -3.84 -26.07
CA LEU A 542 -18.24 -4.92 -26.10
C LEU A 542 -18.68 -6.13 -25.26
N VAL A 543 -19.20 -5.89 -24.07
CA VAL A 543 -19.71 -6.96 -23.17
C VAL A 543 -20.93 -7.65 -23.79
N GLU A 544 -21.86 -6.89 -24.36
CA GLU A 544 -23.04 -7.43 -25.06
C GLU A 544 -22.64 -8.28 -26.28
N ARG A 545 -21.65 -7.85 -27.06
CA ARG A 545 -21.12 -8.62 -28.19
C ARG A 545 -20.43 -9.92 -27.74
N ALA A 546 -19.67 -9.87 -26.66
CA ALA A 546 -19.00 -11.05 -26.10
C ALA A 546 -20.00 -12.09 -25.56
N GLN A 547 -21.09 -11.64 -24.93
CA GLN A 547 -22.17 -12.52 -24.43
C GLN A 547 -22.98 -13.18 -25.56
N GLN A 548 -23.03 -12.56 -26.76
CA GLN A 548 -23.70 -13.10 -27.94
C GLN A 548 -22.86 -14.11 -28.73
N GLY A 549 -21.66 -14.48 -28.26
CA GLY A 549 -20.84 -15.55 -28.86
C GLY A 549 -20.31 -15.26 -30.26
N LYS A 550 -20.27 -13.99 -30.69
CA LYS A 550 -19.67 -13.60 -31.97
C LYS A 550 -18.15 -13.45 -31.79
N THR A 551 -17.40 -14.39 -32.34
CA THR A 551 -15.94 -14.26 -32.51
C THR A 551 -15.63 -13.06 -33.41
N ASP A 552 -14.50 -12.40 -33.13
CA ASP A 552 -13.99 -11.24 -33.87
C ASP A 552 -13.90 -11.54 -35.37
N ARG A 553 -14.95 -11.18 -36.12
CA ARG A 553 -14.77 -10.74 -37.49
C ARG A 553 -14.35 -9.29 -37.42
N PRO A 554 -13.23 -8.89 -38.04
CA PRO A 554 -12.92 -7.47 -38.16
C PRO A 554 -14.13 -6.77 -38.76
N PRO A 555 -14.57 -5.63 -38.19
CA PRO A 555 -15.68 -4.89 -38.77
C PRO A 555 -15.34 -4.57 -40.23
N GLU A 556 -16.32 -4.75 -41.13
CA GLU A 556 -16.21 -4.20 -42.48
C GLU A 556 -15.81 -2.72 -42.37
N PRO A 557 -14.91 -2.22 -43.23
CA PRO A 557 -14.42 -0.85 -43.14
C PRO A 557 -15.62 0.09 -43.23
N ALA A 558 -16.02 0.65 -42.08
CA ALA A 558 -16.98 1.73 -42.04
C ALA A 558 -16.35 2.93 -42.77
N GLU A 559 -17.10 3.53 -43.69
CA GLU A 559 -16.70 4.75 -44.40
C GLU A 559 -16.10 5.74 -43.42
N SER A 560 -14.86 6.13 -43.69
CA SER A 560 -14.10 7.03 -42.86
C SER A 560 -14.77 8.41 -42.88
N PHE A 561 -14.66 9.16 -41.78
CA PHE A 561 -15.02 10.59 -41.74
C PHE A 561 -14.39 11.39 -42.89
N PHE A 562 -13.22 10.94 -43.39
CA PHE A 562 -12.55 11.51 -44.56
C PHE A 562 -13.30 11.26 -45.88
N ASP A 563 -13.98 10.13 -46.04
CA ASP A 563 -14.75 9.82 -47.26
C ASP A 563 -15.99 10.72 -47.38
N ARG A 564 -16.56 11.11 -46.24
CA ARG A 564 -17.68 12.07 -46.17
C ARG A 564 -17.26 13.50 -46.50
N PHE A 565 -16.03 13.89 -46.19
CA PHE A 565 -15.51 15.24 -46.49
C PHE A 565 -14.85 15.35 -47.88
N ALA A 566 -14.46 14.22 -48.50
CA ALA A 566 -13.92 14.19 -49.85
C ALA A 566 -15.00 14.28 -50.97
N GLY A 567 -16.28 14.33 -50.61
CA GLY A 567 -17.41 14.39 -51.55
C GLY A 567 -17.64 15.77 -52.16
N GLY A 568 -16.82 16.17 -53.14
CA GLY A 568 -16.97 17.43 -53.88
C GLY A 568 -16.84 17.29 -55.41
N LYS A 569 -17.95 16.95 -56.06
CA LYS A 569 -18.29 17.04 -57.51
C LYS A 569 -17.77 15.97 -58.49
N ARG A 570 -18.75 15.21 -58.99
CA ARG A 570 -18.75 14.51 -60.30
C ARG A 570 -18.59 15.50 -61.46
N THR A 571 -17.78 15.15 -62.46
CA THR A 571 -18.17 14.97 -63.88
C THR A 571 -16.91 14.73 -64.73
N GLY A 572 -16.96 13.76 -65.66
CA GLY A 572 -15.94 13.62 -66.69
C GLY A 572 -15.53 12.19 -67.00
N ILE A 573 -16.35 11.51 -67.80
CA ILE A 573 -15.97 10.31 -68.56
C ILE A 573 -14.78 10.70 -69.45
N PHE A 574 -13.62 10.04 -69.34
CA PHE A 574 -12.75 9.76 -70.49
C PHE A 574 -11.78 8.61 -70.19
N ARG A 575 -11.80 7.60 -71.09
CA ARG A 575 -10.82 6.53 -71.21
C ARG A 575 -9.45 7.11 -71.62
N GLY A 576 -8.37 6.59 -71.05
CA GLY A 576 -7.01 6.84 -71.57
C GLY A 576 -5.98 5.90 -70.95
N LYS A 577 -5.44 4.98 -71.75
CA LYS A 577 -4.23 4.20 -71.48
C LYS A 577 -3.01 5.12 -71.44
N GLY A 578 -1.99 4.79 -70.64
CA GLY A 578 -0.66 5.39 -70.81
C GLY A 578 0.29 5.14 -69.66
N GLN A 579 1.24 4.21 -69.87
CA GLN A 579 2.50 4.14 -69.13
C GLN A 579 3.30 5.44 -69.29
N ALA A 580 4.01 5.89 -68.25
CA ALA A 580 5.45 6.17 -68.32
C ALA A 580 6.03 6.67 -66.97
N PHE A 581 7.19 6.08 -66.66
CA PHE A 581 8.28 6.52 -65.80
C PHE A 581 8.49 8.04 -65.68
N PHE A 582 8.90 8.53 -64.49
CA PHE A 582 10.29 8.97 -64.26
C PHE A 582 10.59 9.25 -62.78
N GLU A 583 11.85 8.96 -62.46
CA GLU A 583 12.57 9.07 -61.21
C GLU A 583 13.00 10.51 -60.85
N MET A 584 13.34 10.65 -59.56
CA MET A 584 14.52 11.34 -58.99
C MET A 584 14.43 12.79 -58.43
N ARG A 585 14.90 12.86 -57.17
CA ARG A 585 15.82 13.84 -56.51
C ARG A 585 15.29 14.83 -55.47
N ASP A 586 15.69 14.54 -54.23
CA ASP A 586 16.48 15.34 -53.27
C ASP A 586 16.05 16.75 -52.83
N ALA A 587 15.59 16.80 -51.57
CA ALA A 587 16.04 17.66 -50.43
C ALA A 587 15.86 19.21 -50.50
N PRO A 588 16.01 19.98 -49.39
CA PRO A 588 15.91 19.70 -47.94
C PRO A 588 15.06 20.73 -47.14
N GLY A 589 14.74 20.37 -45.89
CA GLY A 589 14.76 21.27 -44.72
C GLY A 589 13.56 22.20 -44.49
N VAL A 590 12.95 22.12 -43.30
CA VAL A 590 12.58 23.27 -42.45
C VAL A 590 12.38 22.76 -41.01
N THR A 591 13.13 23.34 -40.06
CA THR A 591 12.87 23.38 -38.62
C THR A 591 11.89 24.50 -38.33
N VAL A 592 10.81 24.28 -37.56
CA VAL A 592 10.15 25.36 -36.79
C VAL A 592 9.44 24.78 -35.56
N VAL A 593 9.93 25.24 -34.40
CA VAL A 593 9.39 25.31 -33.02
C VAL A 593 9.16 23.99 -32.28
#